data_AF-A0A2P4VGR7-F1
#
_entry.id   AF-A0A2P4VGR7-F1
#
_cell.length_a   1.000
_cell.length_b   1.000
_cell.length_c   1.000
_cell.angle_alpha   90.00
_cell.angle_beta   90.00
_cell.angle_gamma   90.00
#
_symmetry.space_group_name_H-M   'P 1'
#
loop_
_entity.id
_entity.type
_entity.pdbx_description
1 polymer ?
#
loop_
_entity_poly.entity_id
_entity_poly.type
_entity_poly.pdbx_seq_one_letter_code
_entity_poly.pdbx_strand_id
1 'polypeptide(L)'
;MHPSDYILALSAILLLTTVSHVAAVRCKCTKESETVTCTDGVCETENGSCLMLDHPTMGVHYTCHTRGLKDGSCHNKTSKSGAEVRICGCNSQDFCNFSMWPDK
;
A
#
# COMPACT_ATOMS: atom_id res chain seq x y z
N MET A 1 39.69 -32.32 10.00
CA MET A 1 38.59 -31.40 9.65
C MET A 1 38.84 -30.11 10.41
N HIS A 2 39.06 -29.01 9.70
CA HIS A 2 39.55 -27.78 10.29
C HIS A 2 38.37 -26.93 10.81
N PRO A 3 38.53 -26.20 11.92
CA PRO A 3 37.49 -25.32 12.47
C PRO A 3 37.08 -24.20 11.49
N SER A 4 37.90 -23.93 10.48
CA SER A 4 37.63 -22.98 9.39
C SER A 4 36.43 -23.38 8.50
N ASP A 5 36.19 -24.69 8.31
CA ASP A 5 35.11 -25.19 7.44
C ASP A 5 33.73 -25.02 8.11
N TYR A 6 33.68 -25.07 9.44
CA TYR A 6 32.46 -24.86 10.23
C TYR A 6 32.01 -23.39 10.25
N ILE A 7 32.96 -22.45 10.26
CA ILE A 7 32.67 -21.01 10.28
C ILE A 7 32.09 -20.56 8.93
N LEU A 8 32.61 -21.10 7.81
CA LEU A 8 32.09 -20.82 6.47
C LEU A 8 30.68 -21.42 6.25
N ALA A 9 30.43 -22.62 6.78
CA ALA A 9 29.10 -23.23 6.71
C ALA A 9 28.05 -22.44 7.54
N LEU A 10 28.41 -21.99 8.75
CA LEU A 10 27.51 -21.21 9.62
C LEU A 10 27.18 -19.82 9.04
N SER A 11 28.13 -19.17 8.38
CA SER A 11 27.92 -17.87 7.73
C SER A 11 27.03 -17.96 6.48
N ALA A 12 27.12 -19.05 5.72
CA ALA A 12 26.20 -19.30 4.60
C ALA A 12 24.75 -19.52 5.04
N ILE A 13 24.53 -20.16 6.21
CA ILE A 13 23.19 -20.39 6.77
C ILE A 13 22.56 -19.10 7.29
N LEU A 14 23.36 -18.19 7.88
CA LEU A 14 22.87 -16.88 8.36
C LEU A 14 22.45 -15.93 7.22
N LEU A 15 23.05 -16.05 6.03
CA LEU A 15 22.74 -15.20 4.87
C LEU A 15 21.44 -15.59 4.15
N LEU A 16 20.92 -16.81 4.37
CA LEU A 16 19.73 -17.31 3.70
C LEU A 16 18.41 -16.92 4.39
N THR A 17 18.45 -16.41 5.62
CA THR A 17 17.24 -16.15 6.43
C THR A 17 16.71 -14.71 6.40
N THR A 18 17.32 -13.80 5.64
CA THR A 18 16.90 -12.38 5.62
C THR A 18 16.01 -12.05 4.41
N VAL A 19 15.11 -12.96 4.01
CA VAL A 19 14.01 -12.58 3.12
C VAL A 19 13.03 -11.77 3.97
N SER A 20 13.22 -10.46 4.00
CA SER A 20 12.25 -9.52 4.56
C SER A 20 10.95 -9.65 3.77
N HIS A 21 10.02 -10.47 4.25
CA HIS A 21 8.64 -10.42 3.79
C HIS A 21 8.11 -9.03 4.15
N VAL A 22 8.02 -8.14 3.16
CA VAL A 22 7.25 -6.90 3.29
C VAL A 22 5.81 -7.35 3.43
N ALA A 23 5.27 -7.25 4.64
CA ALA A 23 3.88 -7.61 4.89
C ALA A 23 2.98 -6.77 3.98
N ALA A 24 2.01 -7.42 3.33
CA ALA A 24 1.03 -6.71 2.53
C ALA A 24 0.25 -5.74 3.42
N VAL A 25 0.21 -4.47 3.02
CA VAL A 25 -0.56 -3.43 3.69
C VAL A 25 -2.03 -3.60 3.32
N ARG A 26 -2.90 -3.66 4.32
CA ARG A 26 -4.35 -3.70 4.13
C ARG A 26 -4.88 -2.27 4.02
N CYS A 27 -5.74 -1.99 3.06
CA CYS A 27 -6.32 -0.66 2.86
C CYS A 27 -7.84 -0.74 2.89
N LYS A 28 -8.50 0.36 3.28
CA LYS A 28 -9.93 0.50 3.01
C LYS A 28 -10.12 0.63 1.51
N CYS A 29 -11.17 0.04 0.97
CA CYS A 29 -11.61 0.27 -0.40
C CYS A 29 -13.13 0.43 -0.46
N THR A 30 -13.62 1.22 -1.42
CA THR A 30 -15.05 1.53 -1.56
C THR A 30 -15.69 0.96 -2.80
N LYS A 31 -14.89 0.57 -3.80
CA LYS A 31 -15.35 0.03 -5.08
C LYS A 31 -14.34 -0.96 -5.63
N GLU A 32 -14.84 -2.02 -6.24
CA GLU A 32 -14.03 -2.90 -7.10
C GLU A 32 -13.67 -2.18 -8.41
N SER A 33 -12.56 -2.60 -9.01
CA SER A 33 -12.14 -2.17 -10.34
C SER A 33 -11.36 -3.26 -11.04
N GLU A 34 -11.10 -3.10 -12.34
CA GLU A 34 -10.30 -4.05 -13.13
C GLU A 34 -8.92 -4.34 -12.51
N THR A 35 -8.37 -3.40 -11.74
CA THR A 35 -7.03 -3.51 -11.15
C THR A 35 -7.04 -3.66 -9.63
N VAL A 36 -8.21 -3.68 -8.98
CA VAL A 36 -8.32 -3.74 -7.51
C VAL A 36 -9.50 -4.63 -7.10
N THR A 37 -9.19 -5.73 -6.43
CA THR A 37 -10.15 -6.59 -5.74
C THR A 37 -10.48 -5.98 -4.38
N CYS A 38 -11.75 -5.66 -4.14
CA CYS A 38 -12.22 -5.03 -2.92
C CYS A 38 -13.22 -5.94 -2.19
N THR A 39 -12.71 -6.82 -1.35
CA THR A 39 -13.52 -7.81 -0.62
C THR A 39 -13.86 -7.28 0.76
N ASP A 40 -15.15 -7.22 1.10
CA ASP A 40 -15.64 -6.72 2.40
C ASP A 40 -15.09 -5.32 2.78
N GLY A 41 -14.88 -4.47 1.77
CA GLY A 41 -14.33 -3.12 1.95
C GLY A 41 -12.83 -3.06 2.23
N VAL A 42 -12.11 -4.16 1.98
CA VAL A 42 -10.67 -4.29 2.18
C VAL A 42 -9.98 -4.74 0.89
N CYS A 43 -8.83 -4.14 0.62
CA CYS A 43 -7.89 -4.60 -0.40
C CYS A 43 -6.48 -4.67 0.22
N GLU A 44 -5.58 -5.44 -0.38
CA GLU A 44 -4.21 -5.63 0.14
C GLU A 44 -3.18 -5.25 -0.94
N THR A 45 -2.02 -4.74 -0.51
CA THR A 45 -0.93 -4.40 -1.43
C THR A 45 0.44 -4.66 -0.81
N GLU A 46 1.29 -5.42 -1.51
CA GLU A 46 2.62 -5.83 -1.01
C GLU A 46 3.68 -4.71 -1.11
N ASN A 47 3.67 -3.94 -2.20
CA ASN A 47 4.66 -2.88 -2.47
C ASN A 47 3.99 -1.55 -2.86
N GLY A 48 2.69 -1.43 -2.58
CA GLY A 48 1.87 -0.31 -3.00
C GLY A 48 1.63 0.72 -1.92
N SER A 49 0.50 1.41 -2.05
CA SER A 49 -0.02 2.34 -1.06
C SER A 49 -1.54 2.28 -1.03
N CYS A 50 -2.09 2.60 0.13
CA CYS A 50 -3.49 2.92 0.30
C CYS A 50 -3.74 4.33 -0.19
N LEU A 51 -4.74 4.49 -1.07
CA LEU A 51 -5.15 5.78 -1.59
C LEU A 51 -6.49 6.22 -1.03
N MET A 52 -6.62 7.53 -0.89
CA MET A 52 -7.88 8.25 -0.77
C MET A 52 -8.02 9.16 -1.99
N LEU A 53 -9.19 9.10 -2.65
CA LEU A 53 -9.61 9.98 -3.73
C LEU A 53 -10.77 10.84 -3.23
N ASP A 54 -10.60 12.16 -3.24
CA ASP A 54 -11.63 13.13 -2.86
C ASP A 54 -12.17 13.76 -4.14
N HIS A 55 -13.39 13.37 -4.54
CA HIS A 55 -14.05 13.87 -5.74
C HIS A 55 -15.18 14.83 -5.36
N PRO A 56 -15.27 16.04 -5.96
CA PRO A 56 -16.20 17.08 -5.53
C PRO A 56 -17.69 16.67 -5.56
N THR A 57 -18.08 15.82 -6.50
CA THR A 57 -19.46 15.31 -6.63
C THR A 57 -19.69 13.91 -6.05
N MET A 58 -18.72 13.00 -6.16
CA MET A 58 -18.89 11.59 -5.77
C MET A 58 -18.46 11.32 -4.32
N GLY A 59 -17.84 12.31 -3.67
CA GLY A 59 -17.31 12.18 -2.32
C GLY A 59 -15.98 11.42 -2.28
N VAL A 60 -15.69 10.88 -1.10
CA VAL A 60 -14.44 10.19 -0.82
C VAL A 60 -14.51 8.72 -1.27
N HIS A 61 -13.47 8.27 -1.95
CA HIS A 61 -13.29 6.89 -2.38
C HIS A 61 -11.94 6.37 -1.91
N TYR A 62 -11.90 5.11 -1.50
CA TYR A 62 -10.69 4.45 -1.03
C TYR A 62 -10.31 3.32 -1.96
N THR A 63 -9.01 3.07 -2.11
CA THR A 63 -8.51 1.97 -2.95
C THR A 63 -7.06 1.60 -2.61
N CYS A 64 -6.60 0.46 -3.13
CA CYS A 64 -5.20 0.07 -3.17
C CYS A 64 -4.58 0.51 -4.48
N HIS A 65 -3.29 0.84 -4.44
CA HIS A 65 -2.54 1.20 -5.63
C HIS A 65 -1.17 0.56 -5.61
N THR A 66 -0.78 -0.07 -6.72
CA THR A 66 0.47 -0.84 -6.82
C THR A 66 1.73 0.02 -6.79
N ARG A 67 1.64 1.33 -7.04
CA ARG A 67 2.76 2.25 -6.80
C ARG A 67 2.64 2.88 -5.43
N GLY A 68 3.72 2.81 -4.66
CA GLY A 68 3.82 3.46 -3.35
C GLY A 68 3.79 4.98 -3.47
N LEU A 69 2.80 5.60 -2.84
CA LEU A 69 2.87 6.99 -2.38
C LEU A 69 3.31 6.98 -0.91
N LYS A 70 4.18 7.92 -0.55
CA LYS A 70 4.60 8.10 0.84
C LYS A 70 3.44 8.62 1.68
N ASP A 71 3.41 8.24 2.95
CA ASP A 71 2.49 8.78 3.95
C ASP A 71 2.31 10.29 3.85
N GLY A 72 1.05 10.72 3.88
CA GLY A 72 0.68 12.13 3.82
C GLY A 72 0.84 12.79 2.44
N SER A 73 1.32 12.07 1.42
CA SER A 73 1.51 12.65 0.09
C SER A 73 0.17 12.87 -0.60
N CYS A 74 -0.17 14.13 -0.84
CA CYS A 74 -1.38 14.52 -1.57
C CYS A 74 -1.04 15.31 -2.83
N HIS A 75 -1.79 15.08 -3.91
CA HIS A 75 -1.68 15.83 -5.16
C HIS A 75 -3.04 15.92 -5.85
N ASN A 76 -3.27 17.00 -6.59
CA ASN A 76 -4.49 17.17 -7.37
C ASN A 76 -4.29 16.60 -8.78
N LYS A 77 -5.34 15.99 -9.33
CA LYS A 77 -5.39 15.56 -10.72
C LYS A 77 -6.75 15.88 -11.33
N THR A 78 -6.76 16.14 -12.63
CA THR A 78 -8.00 16.17 -13.40
C THR A 78 -8.42 14.73 -13.70
N SER A 79 -9.60 14.35 -13.25
CA SER A 79 -10.23 13.05 -13.55
C SER A 79 -10.66 12.97 -15.01
N LYS A 80 -11.03 11.77 -15.49
CA LYS A 80 -11.51 11.55 -16.86
C LYS A 80 -12.75 12.38 -17.22
N SER A 81 -13.58 12.74 -16.23
CA SER A 81 -14.76 13.59 -16.40
C SER A 81 -14.45 15.09 -16.38
N GLY A 82 -13.17 15.48 -16.22
CA GLY A 82 -12.76 16.89 -16.14
C GLY A 82 -12.83 17.49 -14.73
N ALA A 83 -13.33 16.75 -13.73
CA ALA A 83 -13.34 17.22 -12.35
C ALA A 83 -11.95 17.16 -11.72
N GLU A 84 -11.58 18.19 -10.96
CA GLU A 84 -10.37 18.17 -10.13
C GLU A 84 -10.60 17.29 -8.91
N VAL A 85 -9.75 16.28 -8.73
CA VAL A 85 -9.78 15.34 -7.61
C VAL A 85 -8.49 15.46 -6.82
N ARG A 86 -8.59 15.40 -5.49
CA ARG A 86 -7.42 15.32 -4.62
C ARG A 86 -7.13 13.85 -4.33
N ILE A 87 -5.90 13.43 -4.60
CA ILE A 87 -5.43 12.06 -4.37
C ILE A 87 -4.39 12.10 -3.27
N CYS A 88 -4.64 11.38 -2.18
CA CYS A 88 -3.71 11.24 -1.07
C CYS A 88 -3.32 9.77 -0.90
N GLY A 89 -2.08 9.52 -0.45
CA GLY A 89 -1.56 8.16 -0.27
C GLY A 89 -0.78 7.95 1.02
N CYS A 90 -0.78 6.71 1.49
CA CYS A 90 -0.01 6.24 2.64
C CYS A 90 0.30 4.74 2.51
N ASN A 91 1.33 4.27 3.18
CA ASN A 91 1.81 2.89 3.07
C ASN A 91 2.47 2.33 4.33
N SER A 92 2.43 3.04 5.46
CA SER A 92 3.07 2.57 6.71
C SER A 92 2.23 1.65 7.57
N GLN A 93 0.90 1.72 7.49
CA GLN A 93 -0.01 1.04 8.41
C GLN A 93 -1.27 0.57 7.69
N ASP A 94 -1.87 -0.49 8.22
CA ASP A 94 -3.18 -0.96 7.77
C ASP A 94 -4.25 0.11 7.94
N PHE A 95 -5.11 0.23 6.93
CA PHE A 95 -6.23 1.17 6.86
C PHE A 95 -5.82 2.65 7.01
N CYS A 96 -4.55 2.98 6.74
CA CYS A 96 -4.03 4.34 6.90
C CYS A 96 -4.81 5.36 6.06
N ASN A 97 -5.34 4.97 4.89
CA ASN A 97 -6.09 5.88 4.02
C ASN A 97 -7.40 6.36 4.66
N PHE A 98 -8.07 5.48 5.40
CA PHE A 98 -9.27 5.83 6.16
C PHE A 98 -8.92 6.56 7.46
N SER A 99 -7.84 6.15 8.14
CA SER A 99 -7.43 6.79 9.39
C SER A 99 -6.94 8.22 9.19
N MET A 100 -6.18 8.50 8.11
CA MET A 100 -5.64 9.83 7.83
C MET A 100 -6.67 10.75 7.16
N TRP A 101 -7.54 10.19 6.32
CA TRP A 101 -8.54 10.94 5.56
C TRP A 101 -9.92 10.27 5.66
N PRO A 102 -10.56 10.30 6.85
CA PRO A 102 -11.88 9.71 7.03
C PRO A 102 -12.94 10.46 6.23
N ASP A 103 -13.92 9.72 5.73
CA ASP A 103 -15.14 10.26 5.15
C ASP A 103 -15.96 10.89 6.29
N LYS A 104 -16.52 12.08 6.04
CA LYS A 104 -17.13 12.94 7.08
C LYS A 104 -18.47 12.41 7.58
#